data_AF-A0A6J6XZY9-F1
#
_entry.id   AF-A0A6J6XZY9-F1
#
_cell.length_a   1.000
_cell.length_b   1.000
_cell.length_c   1.000
_cell.angle_alpha   90.00
_cell.angle_beta   90.00
_cell.angle_gamma   90.00
#
_symmetry.space_group_name_H-M   'P 1'
#
loop_
_entity.id
_entity.type
_entity.pdbx_description
1 polymer ?
#
loop_
_entity_poly.entity_id
_entity_poly.type
_entity_poly.pdbx_seq_one_letter_code
_entity_poly.pdbx_strand_id
1 'polypeptide(L)' 'MTQEDLAGLVGASRERVNKALAMFTRLGWIETAGRANYRILDRESLAQRAEQ' A
#
# COMPACT_ATOMS: atom_id res chain seq x y z
N MET A 1 -8.73 -0.85 -6.91
CA MET A 1 -7.55 -1.50 -7.51
C MET A 1 -7.18 -2.72 -6.67
N THR A 2 -6.93 -3.87 -7.28
CA THR A 2 -6.57 -5.08 -6.52
C THR A 2 -5.06 -5.12 -6.22
N GLN A 3 -4.66 -6.02 -5.32
CA GLN A 3 -3.25 -6.26 -5.04
C GLN A 3 -2.49 -6.89 -6.21
N GLU A 4 -3.21 -7.62 -7.06
CA GLU A 4 -2.64 -8.23 -8.27
C GLU A 4 -2.33 -7.14 -9.31
N ASP A 5 -3.26 -6.18 -9.48
CA ASP A 5 -3.02 -4.97 -10.28
C ASP A 5 -1.84 -4.17 -9.71
N LEU A 6 -1.80 -3.95 -8.39
CA LEU A 6 -0.70 -3.22 -7.73
C LEU A 6 0.67 -3.89 -7.92
N ALA A 7 0.72 -5.22 -7.80
CA ALA A 7 1.93 -6.00 -8.04
C ALA A 7 2.41 -5.87 -9.49
N GLY A 8 1.48 -5.91 -10.46
CA GLY A 8 1.78 -5.69 -11.87
C GLY A 8 2.29 -4.27 -12.16
N LEU A 9 1.70 -3.26 -11.54
CA LEU A 9 2.06 -1.85 -11.76
C LEU A 9 3.43 -1.47 -11.17
N VAL A 10 3.79 -2.03 -10.01
CA VAL A 10 5.06 -1.75 -9.33
C VAL A 10 6.17 -2.71 -9.76
N GLY A 11 5.86 -3.79 -10.48
CA GLY A 11 6.83 -4.81 -10.86
C GLY A 11 7.38 -5.60 -9.66
N ALA A 12 6.59 -5.71 -8.59
CA ALA A 12 6.96 -6.41 -7.37
C ALA A 12 6.10 -7.65 -7.16
N SER A 13 6.63 -8.65 -6.46
CA SER A 13 5.85 -9.83 -6.10
C SER A 13 4.63 -9.45 -5.24
N ARG A 14 3.48 -10.11 -5.45
CA ARG A 14 2.25 -9.92 -4.66
C ARG A 14 2.49 -10.01 -3.15
N GLU A 15 3.40 -10.87 -2.71
CA GLU A 15 3.74 -11.01 -1.29
C GLU A 15 4.46 -9.77 -0.73
N ARG A 16 5.35 -9.15 -1.50
CA ARG A 16 6.02 -7.90 -1.11
C ARG A 16 5.01 -6.76 -1.01
N VAL A 17 4.12 -6.64 -2.00
CA VAL A 17 3.02 -5.66 -1.99
C VAL A 17 2.12 -5.87 -0.77
N ASN A 18 1.75 -7.12 -0.47
CA ASN A 18 0.95 -7.44 0.71
C ASN A 18 1.62 -7.03 2.03
N LYS A 19 2.91 -7.36 2.20
CA LYS A 19 3.68 -6.99 3.39
C LYS A 19 3.75 -5.47 3.55
N ALA A 20 3.98 -4.73 2.46
CA ALA A 20 4.00 -3.27 2.49
C ALA A 20 2.63 -2.68 2.86
N LEU A 21 1.54 -3.12 2.22
CA LEU A 21 0.18 -2.64 2.50
C LEU A 21 -0.25 -2.96 3.94
N ALA A 22 0.09 -4.16 4.46
CA ALA A 22 -0.18 -4.52 5.84
C ALA A 22 0.58 -3.61 6.82
N MET A 23 1.85 -3.29 6.50
CA MET A 23 2.65 -2.36 7.31
C MET A 23 2.04 -0.95 7.29
N PHE A 24 1.66 -0.43 6.13
CA PHE A 24 1.06 0.90 6.01
C PHE A 24 -0.28 0.99 6.74
N THR A 25 -1.07 -0.08 6.71
CA THR A 25 -2.33 -0.16 7.46
C THR A 25 -2.07 -0.13 8.97
N ARG A 26 -1.08 -0.91 9.43
CA ARG A 26 -0.71 -0.97 10.85
C ARG A 26 -0.09 0.34 11.37
N LEU A 27 0.60 1.09 10.51
CA LEU A 27 1.15 2.41 10.81
C LEU A 27 0.10 3.54 10.73
N GLY A 28 -1.14 3.22 10.32
CA GLY A 28 -2.20 4.21 10.16
C GLY A 28 -2.01 5.14 8.96
N TRP A 29 -1.15 4.78 8.00
CA TRP A 29 -0.90 5.58 6.80
C TRP A 29 -1.96 5.38 5.72
N ILE A 30 -2.55 4.18 5.70
CA ILE A 30 -3.68 3.85 4.83
C ILE A 30 -4.75 3.11 5.62
N GLU A 31 -5.99 3.23 5.17
CA GLU A 31 -7.11 2.42 5.63
C GLU A 31 -7.62 1.56 4.46
N THR A 32 -8.10 0.36 4.76
CA THR A 32 -8.71 -0.54 3.78
C THR A 32 -10.21 -0.58 3.99
N ALA A 33 -10.97 0.02 3.07
CA ALA A 33 -12.44 0.05 3.11
C ALA A 33 -13.04 -1.05 2.21
N GLY A 34 -12.36 -2.20 2.09
CA GLY A 34 -12.72 -3.33 1.24
C GLY A 34 -11.55 -3.90 0.43
N ARG A 35 -11.81 -4.96 -0.36
CA ARG A 35 -10.78 -5.77 -1.06
C ARG A 35 -9.97 -5.01 -2.11
N ALA A 36 -10.46 -3.86 -2.56
CA ALA A 36 -9.87 -3.05 -3.62
C ALA A 36 -9.99 -1.54 -3.39
N ASN A 37 -10.34 -1.14 -2.16
CA ASN A 37 -10.57 0.25 -1.80
C ASN A 37 -9.61 0.67 -0.69
N TYR A 38 -8.70 1.57 -1.02
CA TYR A 38 -7.67 2.08 -0.14
C TYR A 38 -7.88 3.57 0.07
N ARG A 39 -7.92 4.00 1.32
CA ARG A 39 -7.96 5.41 1.68
C ARG A 39 -6.59 5.79 2.21
N ILE A 40 -5.96 6.79 1.60
CA ILE A 40 -4.72 7.36 2.10
C ILE A 40 -5.06 8.28 3.26
N LEU A 41 -4.49 8.00 4.43
CA LEU A 41 -4.65 8.81 5.64
C LEU A 41 -3.45 9.74 5.84
N ASP A 42 -2.24 9.25 5.57
CA ASP A 42 -1.00 9.99 5.76
C ASP A 42 -0.14 9.93 4.50
N ARG A 43 -0.32 10.94 3.63
CA ARG A 43 0.40 11.02 2.35
C ARG A 43 1.87 11.38 2.55
N GLU A 44 2.18 12.18 3.55
CA GLU A 44 3.55 12.65 3.79
C GLU A 44 4.47 11.50 4.19
N SER A 45 4.04 10.63 5.13
CA SER A 45 4.82 9.46 5.55
C SER A 45 5.03 8.45 4.41
N LEU A 46 4.01 8.28 3.55
CA LEU A 46 4.14 7.44 2.35
C LEU A 46 5.16 8.00 1.35
N ALA A 47 5.16 9.31 1.14
CA ALA A 47 6.12 9.98 0.25
C ALA A 47 7.54 9.89 0.80
N GLN A 48 7.74 10.24 2.08
CA GLN A 48 9.03 10.13 2.74
C GLN A 48 9.62 8.72 2.63
N ARG A 49 8.79 7.68 2.74
CA ARG A 49 9.24 6.29 2.57
C ARG A 49 9.54 5.90 1.13
N ALA A 50 8.85 6.48 0.15
CA ALA A 50 9.13 6.20 -1.26
C ALA A 50 10.46 6.82 -1.72
N GLU A 51 10.92 7.86 -1.03
CA GLU A 51 12.21 8.52 -1.26
C GLU A 51 13.38 7.86 -0.50
N GLN A 52 13.10 6.87 0.37
CA GLN A 52 14.11 6.11 1.11
C GLN A 52 14.60 4.85 0.40
#